data_AF-A0AAE0GIU6-F1
#
_entry.id   AF-A0AAE0GIU6-F1
#
_cell.length_a   1.000
_cell.length_b   1.000
_cell.length_c   1.000
_cell.angle_alpha   90.00
_cell.angle_beta   90.00
_cell.angle_gamma   90.00
#
_symmetry.space_group_name_H-M   'P 1'
#
loop_
_entity.id
_entity.type
_entity.pdbx_description
1 polymer ?
#
loop_
_entity_poly.entity_id
_entity_poly.type
_entity_poly.pdbx_seq_one_letter_code
_entity_poly.pdbx_strand_id
1 'polypeptide(L)'
;MGVQESQGLLSEFVDYIKNRKMVVLEELAAEFGLRTQDVINRIHSLESAGRLSGVMDDRGKFIYVSEEEMKNVAAYISDRGRVSIAELARKSNELIDLTAPEMVKLSDEDLKAMDEEGEETAEVASAN
;
A
#
# COMPACT_ATOMS: atom_id res chain seq x y z
N MET A 1 26.68 10.69 -1.57
CA MET A 1 25.38 11.09 -0.98
C MET A 1 24.18 10.68 -1.85
N GLY A 2 24.33 10.18 -3.08
CA GLY A 2 23.22 10.05 -4.04
C GLY A 2 22.46 8.72 -4.14
N VAL A 3 22.52 7.82 -3.14
CA VAL A 3 21.77 6.53 -3.20
C VAL A 3 20.58 6.52 -2.24
N GLN A 4 20.65 7.23 -1.11
CA GLN A 4 19.57 7.28 -0.11
C GLN A 4 18.39 8.14 -0.56
N GLU A 5 18.63 9.27 -1.22
CA GLU A 5 17.56 10.15 -1.73
C GLU A 5 16.71 9.46 -2.80
N SER A 6 17.34 8.68 -3.68
CA SER A 6 16.66 7.95 -4.75
C SER A 6 15.77 6.81 -4.22
N GLN A 7 16.20 6.16 -3.14
CA GLN A 7 15.43 5.09 -2.50
C GLN A 7 14.23 5.65 -1.71
N GLY A 8 14.40 6.81 -1.05
CA GLY A 8 13.30 7.50 -0.36
C GLY A 8 12.16 7.88 -1.31
N LEU A 9 12.48 8.53 -2.42
CA LEU A 9 11.51 8.90 -3.47
C LEU A 9 10.81 7.68 -4.10
N LEU A 10 11.46 6.52 -4.12
CA LEU A 10 10.88 5.27 -4.60
C LEU A 10 9.91 4.66 -3.59
N SER A 11 10.23 4.73 -2.29
CA SER A 11 9.33 4.31 -1.23
C SER A 11 8.09 5.18 -1.20
N GLU A 12 8.25 6.50 -1.16
CA GLU A 12 7.14 7.45 -1.12
C GLU A 12 6.17 7.26 -2.29
N PHE A 13 6.69 6.99 -3.48
CA PHE A 13 5.86 6.68 -4.65
C PHE A 13 5.02 5.42 -4.47
N VAL A 14 5.62 4.35 -3.95
CA VAL A 14 4.91 3.08 -3.70
C VAL A 14 3.90 3.26 -2.58
N ASP A 15 4.29 3.92 -1.49
CA ASP A 15 3.45 4.15 -0.31
C ASP A 15 2.25 5.02 -0.65
N TYR A 16 2.43 6.05 -1.48
CA TYR A 16 1.34 6.88 -1.98
C TYR A 16 0.27 6.05 -2.72
N ILE A 17 0.71 5.18 -3.62
CA ILE A 17 -0.20 4.31 -4.39
C ILE A 17 -0.91 3.32 -3.46
N LYS A 18 -0.18 2.68 -2.54
CA LYS A 18 -0.74 1.71 -1.58
C LYS A 18 -1.78 2.36 -0.66
N ASN A 19 -1.50 3.56 -0.18
CA ASN A 19 -2.37 4.28 0.76
C ASN A 19 -3.64 4.81 0.08
N ARG A 20 -3.56 5.28 -1.16
CA ARG A 20 -4.75 5.78 -1.88
C ARG A 20 -5.56 4.67 -2.52
N LYS A 21 -4.94 3.53 -2.82
CA LYS A 21 -5.48 2.34 -3.47
C LYS A 21 -5.98 2.53 -4.89
N MET A 22 -6.64 3.64 -5.19
CA MET A 22 -6.99 4.09 -6.55
C MET A 22 -6.33 5.43 -6.83
N VAL A 23 -5.56 5.51 -7.91
CA VAL A 23 -4.84 6.72 -8.31
C VAL A 23 -5.08 7.03 -9.78
N VAL A 24 -5.30 8.31 -10.09
CA VAL A 24 -5.30 8.81 -11.47
C VAL A 24 -3.85 9.06 -11.87
N LEU A 25 -3.43 8.51 -13.01
CA LEU A 25 -2.02 8.56 -13.42
C LEU A 25 -1.53 9.98 -13.67
N GLU A 26 -2.40 10.88 -14.15
CA GLU A 26 -2.08 12.30 -14.33
C GLU A 26 -1.87 13.03 -13.01
N GLU A 27 -2.71 12.77 -11.99
CA GLU A 27 -2.55 13.35 -10.66
C GLU A 27 -1.28 12.83 -9.99
N LEU A 28 -1.01 11.54 -10.12
CA LEU A 28 0.22 10.91 -9.63
C LEU A 28 1.46 11.51 -10.34
N ALA A 29 1.36 11.79 -11.64
CA ALA A 29 2.44 12.45 -12.37
C ALA A 29 2.67 13.88 -11.87
N ALA A 30 1.59 14.65 -11.63
CA ALA A 30 1.67 16.00 -11.09
C ALA A 30 2.27 16.04 -9.68
N GLU A 31 1.89 15.11 -8.81
CA GLU A 31 2.41 15.00 -7.43
C GLU A 31 3.92 14.78 -7.39
N PHE A 32 4.43 13.91 -8.27
CA PHE A 32 5.86 13.56 -8.31
C PHE A 32 6.67 14.37 -9.33
N GLY A 33 6.06 15.37 -9.99
CA GLY A 33 6.72 16.18 -11.02
C GLY A 33 7.20 15.38 -12.23
N LEU A 34 6.53 14.26 -12.55
CA LEU A 34 6.87 13.34 -13.63
C LEU A 34 5.94 13.55 -14.83
N ARG A 35 6.31 13.00 -15.99
CA ARG A 35 5.35 12.83 -17.08
C ARG A 35 4.49 11.59 -16.83
N THR A 36 3.25 11.60 -17.29
CA THR A 36 2.35 10.44 -17.17
C THR A 36 2.97 9.17 -17.76
N GLN A 37 3.69 9.27 -18.88
CA GLN A 37 4.40 8.12 -19.47
C GLN A 37 5.51 7.58 -18.57
N ASP A 38 6.23 8.45 -17.85
CA ASP A 38 7.29 8.04 -16.92
C ASP A 38 6.70 7.33 -15.69
N VAL A 39 5.53 7.80 -15.21
CA VAL A 39 4.75 7.12 -14.16
C VAL A 39 4.33 5.73 -14.61
N ILE A 40 3.78 5.59 -15.82
CA ILE A 40 3.39 4.27 -16.39
C ILE A 40 4.59 3.33 -16.45
N ASN A 41 5.71 3.80 -17.01
CA ASN A 41 6.93 3.00 -17.11
C ASN A 41 7.46 2.58 -15.73
N ARG A 42 7.35 3.47 -14.74
CA ARG A 42 7.77 3.21 -13.36
C ARG A 42 6.86 2.19 -12.68
N ILE A 43 5.54 2.27 -12.87
CA ILE A 43 4.57 1.28 -12.39
C ILE A 43 4.90 -0.09 -12.99
N HIS A 44 5.05 -0.21 -14.30
CA HIS A 44 5.41 -1.49 -14.94
C HIS A 44 6.74 -2.06 -14.46
N SER A 45 7.73 -1.20 -14.21
CA SER A 45 9.01 -1.62 -13.65
C SER A 45 8.86 -2.15 -12.22
N LEU A 46 8.01 -1.52 -11.40
CA LEU A 46 7.70 -1.96 -10.04
C LEU A 46 6.88 -3.26 -10.01
N GLU A 47 5.95 -3.42 -10.93
CA GLU A 47 5.19 -4.66 -11.12
C GLU A 47 6.10 -5.82 -11.54
N SER A 48 6.98 -5.59 -12.50
CA SER A 48 7.96 -6.59 -12.95
C SER A 48 8.95 -6.98 -11.84
N ALA A 49 9.23 -6.06 -10.92
CA ALA A 49 10.06 -6.31 -9.74
C ALA A 49 9.27 -6.93 -8.56
N GLY A 50 7.96 -7.13 -8.68
CA GLY A 50 7.10 -7.66 -7.60
C GLY A 50 6.92 -6.71 -6.42
N ARG A 51 7.24 -5.41 -6.58
CA ARG A 51 7.09 -4.40 -5.52
C ARG A 51 5.72 -3.74 -5.49
N LEU A 52 4.99 -3.86 -6.59
CA LEU A 52 3.64 -3.33 -6.78
C LEU A 52 2.82 -4.37 -7.55
N SER A 53 1.52 -4.39 -7.34
CA SER A 53 0.57 -5.19 -8.10
C SER A 53 -0.71 -4.41 -8.25
N GLY A 54 -1.35 -4.48 -9.41
CA GLY A 54 -2.57 -3.74 -9.64
C GLY A 54 -3.18 -3.95 -11.01
N VAL A 55 -4.20 -3.15 -11.28
CA VAL A 55 -4.91 -3.11 -12.57
C VAL A 55 -4.92 -1.68 -13.08
N MET A 56 -4.52 -1.52 -14.35
CA MET A 56 -4.62 -0.24 -15.05
C MET A 56 -5.85 -0.25 -15.96
N ASP A 57 -6.67 0.78 -15.83
CA ASP A 57 -7.81 1.04 -16.70
C ASP A 57 -7.37 1.79 -17.96
N ASP A 58 -8.04 1.58 -19.09
CA ASP A 58 -7.73 2.26 -20.37
C ASP A 58 -7.93 3.77 -20.30
N ARG A 59 -8.64 4.24 -19.28
CA ARG A 59 -8.88 5.65 -18.93
C ARG A 59 -7.77 6.29 -18.09
N GLY A 60 -6.66 5.59 -17.84
CA GLY A 60 -5.52 6.15 -17.11
C GLY A 60 -5.69 6.17 -15.59
N LYS A 61 -6.43 5.20 -15.04
CA LYS A 61 -6.48 4.94 -13.59
C LYS A 61 -5.67 3.69 -13.26
N PHE A 62 -5.02 3.70 -12.10
CA PHE A 62 -4.37 2.52 -11.55
C PHE A 62 -5.02 2.16 -10.21
N ILE A 63 -5.34 0.89 -10.05
CA ILE A 63 -5.88 0.33 -8.80
C ILE A 63 -4.83 -0.62 -8.25
N TYR A 64 -4.31 -0.30 -7.08
CA TYR A 64 -3.44 -1.18 -6.33
C TYR A 64 -4.25 -2.36 -5.78
N VAL A 65 -3.73 -3.57 -6.00
CA VAL A 65 -4.25 -4.80 -5.42
C VAL A 65 -3.14 -5.41 -4.60
N SER A 66 -3.37 -5.57 -3.30
CA SER A 66 -2.39 -6.16 -2.39
C SER A 66 -2.16 -7.64 -2.68
N GLU A 67 -1.03 -8.16 -2.19
CA GLU A 67 -0.72 -9.59 -2.30
C GLU A 67 -1.77 -10.47 -1.60
N GLU A 68 -2.32 -10.00 -0.48
CA GLU A 68 -3.38 -10.70 0.24
C GLU A 68 -4.68 -10.77 -0.58
N GLU A 69 -5.11 -9.65 -1.18
CA GLU A 69 -6.28 -9.61 -2.06
C GLU A 69 -6.09 -10.53 -3.27
N MET A 70 -4.90 -10.53 -3.88
CA MET A 70 -4.56 -11.46 -4.96
C MET A 70 -4.61 -12.92 -4.51
N LYS A 71 -4.15 -13.24 -3.30
CA LYS A 71 -4.25 -14.60 -2.72
C LYS A 71 -5.71 -15.00 -2.50
N ASN A 72 -6.56 -14.09 -2.02
CA ASN A 72 -7.98 -14.34 -1.83
C ASN A 72 -8.69 -14.63 -3.17
N VAL A 73 -8.35 -13.87 -4.22
CA VAL A 73 -8.83 -14.12 -5.58
C VAL A 73 -8.35 -15.48 -6.10
N ALA A 74 -7.07 -15.81 -5.93
CA ALA A 74 -6.51 -17.08 -6.37
C ALA A 74 -7.13 -18.28 -5.63
N ALA A 75 -7.36 -18.16 -4.32
CA ALA A 75 -8.03 -19.17 -3.51
C ALA A 75 -9.48 -19.40 -3.98
N TYR A 76 -10.22 -18.32 -4.27
CA TYR A 76 -11.58 -18.40 -4.79
C TYR A 76 -11.65 -19.12 -6.14
N ILE A 77 -10.73 -18.81 -7.06
CA ILE A 77 -10.66 -19.49 -8.36
C ILE A 77 -10.30 -20.98 -8.18
N SER A 78 -9.35 -21.27 -7.30
CA SER A 78 -8.87 -22.64 -7.07
C SER A 78 -9.93 -23.54 -6.44
N ASP A 79 -10.68 -23.04 -5.44
CA ASP A 79 -11.75 -23.77 -4.76
C ASP A 79 -12.93 -24.10 -5.69
N ARG A 80 -13.29 -23.14 -6.55
CA ARG A 80 -14.43 -23.27 -7.47
C ARG A 80 -14.05 -23.94 -8.80
N GLY A 81 -12.77 -24.03 -9.10
CA GLY A 81 -12.23 -24.56 -10.36
C GLY A 81 -12.51 -23.64 -11.55
N ARG A 82 -13.65 -23.84 -12.22
CA ARG A 82 -14.05 -23.01 -13.37
C ARG A 82 -14.93 -21.87 -12.89
N VAL A 83 -14.42 -20.65 -12.98
CA VAL A 83 -15.15 -19.45 -12.60
C VAL A 83 -15.35 -18.57 -13.83
N SER A 84 -16.59 -18.15 -14.08
CA SER A 84 -16.87 -17.18 -15.13
C SER A 84 -16.46 -15.76 -14.71
N ILE A 85 -16.21 -14.89 -15.70
CA ILE A 85 -15.92 -13.46 -15.44
C ILE A 85 -17.07 -12.81 -14.65
N ALA A 86 -18.32 -13.20 -14.94
CA ALA A 86 -19.49 -12.68 -14.24
C ALA A 86 -19.51 -13.08 -12.75
N GLU A 87 -19.13 -14.31 -12.42
CA GLU A 87 -19.03 -14.78 -11.04
C GLU A 87 -17.88 -14.11 -10.28
N LEU A 88 -16.72 -13.99 -10.93
CA LEU A 88 -15.58 -13.24 -10.39
C LEU A 88 -15.99 -11.81 -10.09
N ALA A 89 -16.55 -11.09 -11.07
CA ALA A 89 -16.96 -9.70 -10.92
C ALA A 89 -17.96 -9.51 -9.77
N ARG A 90 -18.91 -10.45 -9.58
CA ARG A 90 -19.87 -10.39 -8.47
C ARG A 90 -19.18 -10.53 -7.11
N LYS A 91 -18.13 -11.35 -7.03
CA LYS A 91 -17.37 -11.59 -5.79
C LYS A 91 -16.23 -10.58 -5.58
N SER A 92 -15.78 -9.89 -6.63
CA SER A 92 -14.64 -8.96 -6.58
C SER A 92 -14.80 -7.85 -5.54
N ASN A 93 -16.01 -7.34 -5.30
CA ASN A 93 -16.26 -6.32 -4.28
C ASN A 93 -15.98 -6.80 -2.84
N GLU A 94 -15.95 -8.12 -2.61
CA GLU A 94 -15.58 -8.70 -1.31
C GLU A 94 -14.11 -9.10 -1.26
N LEU A 95 -13.47 -9.27 -2.41
CA LEU A 95 -12.07 -9.73 -2.53
C LEU A 95 -11.09 -8.58 -2.66
N ILE A 96 -11.55 -7.43 -3.18
CA ILE A 96 -10.76 -6.22 -3.40
C ILE A 96 -11.58 -5.05 -2.87
N ASP A 97 -11.14 -4.49 -1.75
CA ASP A 97 -11.81 -3.34 -1.14
C ASP A 97 -11.27 -2.06 -1.77
N LEU A 98 -12.01 -1.32 -2.58
CA LEU A 98 -11.46 -0.11 -3.22
C LEU A 98 -11.32 1.10 -2.26
N THR A 99 -11.67 0.95 -0.99
CA THR A 99 -11.46 2.01 0.00
C THR A 99 -9.99 2.07 0.42
N ALA A 100 -9.48 3.30 0.53
CA ALA A 100 -8.17 3.52 1.13
C ALA A 100 -8.19 2.95 2.56
N PRO A 101 -7.14 2.22 3.00
CA PRO A 101 -7.05 1.80 4.40
C PRO A 101 -7.23 3.03 5.28
N GLU A 102 -8.20 2.98 6.22
CA GLU A 102 -8.32 4.04 7.21
C GLU A 102 -6.96 4.20 7.90
N MET A 103 -6.35 5.37 7.76
CA MET A 103 -5.17 5.68 8.57
C MET A 103 -5.59 5.58 10.03
N VAL A 104 -5.13 4.53 10.70
CA VAL A 104 -5.15 4.48 12.16
C VAL A 104 -4.26 5.64 12.60
N LYS A 105 -4.89 6.78 12.90
CA LYS A 105 -4.22 7.81 13.67
C LYS A 105 -3.94 7.15 15.01
N LEU A 106 -2.69 6.79 15.27
CA LEU A 106 -2.26 6.59 16.65
C LEU A 106 -2.66 7.87 17.38
N SER A 107 -3.56 7.73 18.35
CA SER A 107 -3.91 8.87 19.19
C SER A 107 -2.67 9.27 19.97
N ASP A 108 -2.53 10.56 20.29
CA ASP A 108 -1.43 11.03 21.13
C ASP A 108 -1.41 10.33 22.52
N GLU A 109 -2.50 9.67 22.90
CA GLU A 109 -2.61 8.83 24.10
C GLU A 109 -1.82 7.52 24.00
N ASP A 110 -1.76 6.88 22.82
CA ASP A 110 -1.02 5.63 22.61
C ASP A 110 0.50 5.85 22.62
N LEU A 111 0.97 7.03 22.17
CA LEU A 111 2.38 7.41 22.22
C LEU A 111 2.84 7.71 23.65
N LYS A 112 1.94 8.24 24.50
CA LYS A 112 2.24 8.55 25.91
C LYS A 112 2.42 7.30 26.77
N ALA A 113 1.70 6.22 26.46
CA ALA A 113 1.78 4.97 27.21
C ALA A 113 3.15 4.27 27.11
N MET A 114 3.98 4.63 26.12
CA MET A 114 5.33 4.05 25.95
C MET A 114 6.44 4.82 26.68
N ASP A 115 6.21 6.07 27.09
CA ASP A 115 7.18 6.85 27.87
C ASP A 115 7.05 6.58 29.39
N GLU A 116 5.89 6.14 29.89
CA GLU A 116 5.65 5.97 31.33
C GLU A 116 6.19 4.64 31.92
N GLU A 117 6.43 3.59 31.13
CA GLU A 117 7.04 2.35 31.65
C GLU A 117 8.58 2.43 31.81
N GLY A 118 9.21 3.53 31.38
CA GLY A 118 10.66 3.72 31.43
C GLY A 118 11.22 4.27 32.75
N GLU A 119 10.41 4.82 33.66
CA GLU A 119 10.90 5.52 34.86
C GLU A 119 10.86 4.73 36.18
N GLU A 120 10.22 3.55 36.25
CA GLU A 120 10.07 2.84 37.55
C GLU A 120 11.27 1.94 37.96
N THR A 121 12.37 1.89 37.20
CA THR A 121 13.54 1.03 37.56
C THR A 121 14.72 1.75 38.21
N ALA A 122 14.67 3.07 38.44
CA ALA A 122 15.83 3.81 38.93
C ALA A 122 15.94 4.01 40.46
N GLU A 123 14.88 3.78 41.27
CA GLU A 123 14.91 4.20 42.69
C GLU A 123 15.32 3.11 43.71
N VAL A 124 15.50 1.84 43.34
CA VAL A 124 15.90 0.78 44.31
C VAL A 124 17.41 0.52 44.42
N ALA A 125 18.26 1.25 43.70
CA ALA A 125 19.72 1.05 43.74
C ALA A 125 20.49 1.97 44.70
N SER A 126 19.83 2.87 45.44
CA SER A 126 20.50 3.78 46.38
C SER A 126 19.84 3.82 47.75
N ALA A 127 19.77 2.67 48.42
CA ALA A 127 19.72 2.62 49.87
C ALA A 127 20.57 1.47 50.38
N ASN A 128 21.70 1.85 50.99
CA ASN A 128 22.54 1.06 51.89
C ASN A 128 21.73 0.25 52.92
#